data_AF-A0A7V0XGI4-F1
#
_entry.id   AF-A0A7V0XGI4-F1
#
_cell.length_a   1.000
_cell.length_b   1.000
_cell.length_c   1.000
_cell.angle_alpha   90.00
_cell.angle_beta   90.00
_cell.angle_gamma   90.00
#
_symmetry.space_group_name_H-M   'P 1'
#
loop_
_entity.id
_entity.type
_entity.pdbx_description
1 polymer ?
#
loop_
_entity_poly.entity_id
_entity_poly.type
_entity_poly.pdbx_seq_one_letter_code
_entity_poly.pdbx_strand_id
1 'polypeptide(L)' 'SGVIQWYYGLTEYDFYTVLFGVGRAIGVLANITWDRALGYPIERPKSITTAMIENIVAK' A
#
# COMPACT_ATOMS: atom_id res chain seq x y z
N SER A 1 -4.24 4.03 -18.31
CA SER A 1 -5.21 2.93 -18.22
C SER A 1 -6.64 3.41 -18.50
N GLY A 2 -7.10 4.48 -17.85
CA GLY A 2 -8.51 4.91 -17.91
C GLY A 2 -9.10 5.12 -19.32
N VAL A 3 -8.39 5.82 -20.23
CA VAL A 3 -8.88 6.01 -21.62
C VAL A 3 -8.97 4.70 -22.42
N ILE A 4 -8.11 3.72 -22.10
CA ILE A 4 -8.13 2.40 -22.74
C ILE A 4 -9.32 1.60 -22.20
N GLN A 5 -9.50 1.57 -20.88
CA GLN A 5 -10.63 0.90 -20.23
C GLN A 5 -11.96 1.46 -20.75
N TRP A 6 -12.07 2.78 -20.82
CA TRP A 6 -13.24 3.48 -21.34
C TRP A 6 -13.50 3.18 -22.81
N TYR A 7 -12.46 3.23 -23.66
CA TYR A 7 -12.56 2.90 -25.09
C TYR A 7 -13.09 1.48 -25.33
N TYR A 8 -12.70 0.52 -24.47
CA TYR A 8 -13.16 -0.87 -24.54
C TYR A 8 -14.44 -1.14 -23.74
N GLY A 9 -15.18 -0.10 -23.33
CA GLY A 9 -16.54 -0.22 -22.78
C GLY A 9 -16.63 -0.36 -21.26
N LEU A 10 -15.52 -0.24 -20.53
CA LEU A 10 -15.52 -0.19 -19.07
C LEU A 10 -15.56 1.27 -18.65
N THR A 11 -16.77 1.79 -18.39
CA THR A 11 -17.02 3.25 -18.26
C THR A 11 -17.31 3.70 -16.84
N GLU A 12 -17.46 2.75 -15.93
CA GLU A 12 -17.73 2.95 -14.51
C GLU A 12 -16.43 3.32 -13.78
N TYR A 13 -16.10 4.61 -13.74
CA TYR A 13 -14.88 5.11 -13.14
C TYR A 13 -14.66 4.65 -11.69
N ASP A 14 -15.73 4.58 -10.89
CA ASP A 14 -15.66 4.11 -9.50
C ASP A 14 -15.20 2.64 -9.39
N PHE A 15 -15.37 1.85 -10.46
CA PHE A 15 -14.95 0.46 -10.51
C PHE A 15 -13.46 0.29 -10.82
N TYR A 16 -12.76 1.32 -11.31
CA TYR A 16 -11.37 1.19 -11.77
C TYR A 16 -10.41 0.77 -10.64
N THR A 17 -10.68 1.19 -9.42
CA THR A 17 -9.86 0.81 -8.25
C THR A 17 -9.98 -0.68 -7.92
N VAL A 18 -11.09 -1.33 -8.28
CA VAL A 18 -11.23 -2.79 -8.15
C VAL A 18 -10.24 -3.50 -9.06
N LEU A 19 -10.16 -3.07 -10.33
CA LEU A 19 -9.18 -3.62 -11.28
C LEU A 19 -7.74 -3.37 -10.82
N PHE A 20 -7.47 -2.21 -10.23
CA PHE A 20 -6.17 -1.93 -9.63
C PHE A 20 -5.86 -2.88 -8.46
N GLY A 21 -6.83 -3.14 -7.58
CA GLY A 21 -6.69 -4.08 -6.47
C GLY A 21 -6.35 -5.49 -6.94
N VAL A 22 -7.01 -5.98 -8.00
CA VAL A 22 -6.72 -7.29 -8.62
C VAL A 22 -5.27 -7.34 -9.14
N GLY A 23 -4.83 -6.31 -9.87
CA GLY A 23 -3.44 -6.23 -10.33
C GLY A 23 -2.43 -6.19 -9.18
N ARG A 24 -2.75 -5.45 -8.10
CA ARG A 24 -1.88 -5.32 -6.93
C ARG A 24 -1.75 -6.62 -6.13
N ALA A 25 -2.78 -7.47 -6.15
CA ALA A 25 -2.82 -8.75 -5.43
C ALA A 25 -1.63 -9.65 -5.76
N ILE A 26 -1.21 -9.71 -7.04
CA ILE A 26 -0.10 -10.55 -7.48
C ILE A 26 1.21 -10.19 -6.75
N GLY A 27 1.50 -8.90 -6.59
CA GLY A 27 2.71 -8.44 -5.91
C GLY A 27 2.64 -8.58 -4.40
N VAL A 28 1.55 -8.12 -3.77
CA VAL A 28 1.44 -8.12 -2.29
C VAL A 28 1.31 -9.52 -1.72
N LEU A 29 0.62 -10.42 -2.42
CA LEU A 29 0.44 -11.81 -1.96
C LEU A 29 1.73 -12.64 -2.18
N ALA A 30 2.49 -12.36 -3.23
CA ALA A 30 3.82 -12.97 -3.38
C ALA A 30 4.74 -12.54 -2.23
N ASN A 31 4.74 -11.25 -1.88
CA ASN A 31 5.58 -10.72 -0.81
C ASN A 31 5.17 -11.27 0.57
N ILE A 32 3.87 -11.26 0.91
CA ILE A 32 3.40 -11.79 2.21
C ILE A 32 3.70 -13.29 2.38
N THR A 33 3.71 -14.07 1.29
CA THR A 33 4.09 -15.47 1.33
C THR A 33 5.54 -15.62 1.79
N TRP A 34 6.45 -14.81 1.24
CA TRP A 34 7.86 -14.80 1.64
C TRP A 34 8.07 -14.22 3.04
N ASP A 35 7.33 -13.20 3.44
CA ASP A 35 7.40 -12.66 4.80
C ASP A 35 7.10 -13.74 5.86
N ARG A 36 6.17 -14.66 5.55
CA ARG A 36 5.88 -15.81 6.42
C ARG A 36 6.96 -16.88 6.35
N ALA A 37 7.46 -17.19 5.15
CA ALA A 37 8.55 -18.14 4.97
C ALA A 37 9.84 -17.71 5.70
N LEU A 38 10.14 -16.42 5.71
CA LEU A 38 11.31 -15.83 6.37
C LEU A 38 11.08 -15.48 7.85
N GLY A 39 9.85 -15.63 8.35
CA GLY A 39 9.52 -15.39 9.76
C GLY A 39 9.66 -13.93 10.20
N TYR A 40 9.34 -12.96 9.34
CA TYR A 40 9.42 -11.54 9.72
C TYR A 40 8.50 -11.21 10.91
N PRO A 41 9.01 -10.43 11.90
CA PRO A 41 8.25 -10.05 13.08
C PRO A 41 7.18 -8.99 12.76
N ILE A 42 6.38 -8.64 13.77
CA ILE A 42 5.39 -7.56 13.66
C ILE A 42 6.07 -6.22 13.33
N GLU A 43 5.55 -5.52 12.33
CA GLU A 43 5.93 -4.15 12.05
C GLU A 43 5.40 -3.24 13.17
N ARG A 44 6.31 -2.64 13.96
CA ARG A 44 5.94 -1.80 15.11
C ARG A 44 6.71 -0.47 15.12
N PRO A 45 6.37 0.46 14.21
CA PRO A 45 6.97 1.78 14.20
C PRO A 45 6.55 2.58 15.44
N LYS A 46 7.41 3.50 15.88
CA LYS A 46 7.11 4.39 17.01
C LYS A 46 6.52 5.70 16.49
N SER A 47 5.30 6.03 16.89
CA SER A 47 4.71 7.35 16.65
C SER A 47 5.40 8.39 17.53
N ILE A 48 5.72 9.54 16.94
CA ILE A 48 6.32 10.70 17.60
C ILE A 48 5.55 11.96 17.19
N THR A 49 5.44 12.93 18.11
CA THR A 49 4.82 14.22 17.84
C THR A 49 5.88 15.28 17.54
N THR A 50 5.50 16.39 16.93
CA THR A 50 6.40 17.52 16.67
C THR A 50 7.09 17.99 17.96
N ALA A 51 6.35 18.12 19.07
CA ALA A 51 6.92 18.52 20.36
C ALA A 51 7.97 17.53 20.90
N MET A 52 7.80 16.22 20.65
CA MET A 52 8.82 15.22 21.02
C MET A 52 10.09 15.41 20.19
N ILE A 53 9.95 15.72 18.89
CA ILE A 53 11.08 16.00 18.01
C ILE A 53 11.80 17.27 18.45
N GLU A 54 11.07 18.36 18.73
CA GLU A 54 11.63 19.61 19.24
C GLU A 54 12.44 19.40 20.52
N ASN A 55 11.91 18.60 21.47
CA ASN A 55 12.61 18.25 22.70
C ASN A 55 13.86 17.38 22.49
N ILE A 56 13.89 16.54 21.44
CA ILE A 56 15.07 15.74 21.09
C ILE A 56 16.17 16.63 20.51
N VAL A 57 15.80 17.60 19.66
CA VAL A 57 16.75 18.51 18.98
C VAL A 57 17.26 19.61 19.91
N ALA A 58 16.45 20.07 20.87
CA ALA A 58 16.86 21.08 21.85
C ALA A 58 17.84 20.55 22.92
N LYS A 59 18.17 19.26 22.90
CA LYS A 59 19.08 18.58 23.82
C LYS A 59 20.46 18.40 23.19
#